data_AF-A0A3B0W5H5-F1
#
_entry.id   AF-A0A3B0W5H5-F1
#
_cell.length_a   1.000
_cell.length_b   1.000
_cell.length_c   1.000
_cell.angle_alpha   90.00
_cell.angle_beta   90.00
_cell.angle_gamma   90.00
#
_symmetry.space_group_name_H-M   'P 1'
#
loop_
_entity.id
_entity.type
_entity.pdbx_description
1 polymer ?
#
loop_
_entity_poly.entity_id
_entity_poly.type
_entity_poly.pdbx_seq_one_letter_code
_entity_poly.pdbx_strand_id
1 'polypeptide(L)'
;MKKLDRKLTAVVAAGLLSCLASVSVSAATVKLFNETFDGVKGFKCDWSYGFCDKRKYGVPSQAKGADNDWTGVRFERPDGGAIQKDVGVQKYGGGSNWTRTGAVKDDAGLMFTLDTTGFENISLSFDWRTFYDGSYYEPDELVVGYFVGDVTAGLPAPQINGFKNTLDLRNAAHGGVDGDWNWSNTTGGNNGNWVEIFRGGPNNNWSTENILLGIDAADAATISIAFWADADNWATGKFDNVMVFGDSVSVVPVPAAIWLFGSGLLGLVGLARRSKG
;
A
#
# COMPACT_ATOMS: atom_id res chain seq x y z
N MET A 1 -13.81 70.15 19.15
CA MET A 1 -14.34 68.93 18.49
C MET A 1 -13.37 68.49 17.39
N LYS A 2 -12.44 67.53 17.63
CA LYS A 2 -11.62 66.85 16.57
C LYS A 2 -10.54 65.86 17.10
N LYS A 3 -10.79 65.12 18.20
CA LYS A 3 -9.81 64.15 18.75
C LYS A 3 -10.37 62.78 19.19
N LEU A 4 -11.66 62.56 19.03
CA LEU A 4 -12.30 61.27 19.27
C LEU A 4 -12.56 60.65 17.89
N ASP A 5 -11.78 59.65 17.47
CA ASP A 5 -12.21 58.65 16.46
C ASP A 5 -11.12 57.63 16.07
N ARG A 6 -9.83 57.94 16.27
CA ARG A 6 -8.74 57.00 15.89
C ARG A 6 -8.65 55.75 16.77
N LYS A 7 -9.12 55.78 18.02
CA LYS A 7 -9.07 54.61 18.93
C LYS A 7 -10.18 53.60 18.65
N LEU A 8 -11.34 54.02 18.14
CA LEU A 8 -12.45 53.11 17.84
C LEU A 8 -12.15 52.27 16.58
N THR A 9 -11.45 52.84 15.60
CA THR A 9 -11.09 52.15 14.36
C THR A 9 -10.09 51.00 14.59
N ALA A 10 -9.14 51.17 15.52
CA ALA A 10 -8.14 50.15 15.85
C ALA A 10 -8.74 48.94 16.61
N VAL A 11 -9.76 49.17 17.44
CA VAL A 11 -10.43 48.10 18.22
C VAL A 11 -11.34 47.25 17.33
N VAL A 12 -12.02 47.87 16.35
CA VAL A 12 -12.85 47.12 15.38
C VAL A 12 -11.99 46.25 14.44
N ALA A 13 -10.80 46.74 14.04
CA ALA A 13 -9.88 45.96 13.21
C ALA A 13 -9.26 44.76 13.95
N ALA A 14 -8.97 44.90 15.26
CA ALA A 14 -8.45 43.81 16.07
C ALA A 14 -9.51 42.73 16.39
N GLY A 15 -10.78 43.12 16.56
CA GLY A 15 -11.88 42.18 16.83
C GLY A 15 -12.31 41.34 15.62
N LEU A 16 -12.16 41.87 14.39
CA LEU A 16 -12.50 41.10 13.18
C LEU A 16 -11.47 40.01 12.86
N LEU A 17 -10.22 40.15 13.31
CA LEU A 17 -9.15 39.19 13.04
C LEU A 17 -9.22 37.94 13.94
N SER A 18 -9.87 38.02 15.10
CA SER A 18 -9.97 36.92 16.07
C SER A 18 -11.08 35.90 15.80
N CYS A 19 -11.99 36.14 14.84
CA CYS A 19 -13.07 35.21 14.51
C CYS A 19 -12.72 34.19 13.42
N LEU A 20 -11.50 34.20 12.88
CA LEU A 20 -10.98 33.14 12.02
C LEU A 20 -10.40 31.98 12.84
N ALA A 21 -11.12 31.56 13.89
CA ALA A 21 -10.83 30.29 14.54
C ALA A 21 -11.12 29.19 13.51
N SER A 22 -10.07 28.64 12.92
CA SER A 22 -10.13 27.55 11.96
C SER A 22 -10.80 26.35 12.62
N VAL A 23 -12.02 26.04 12.19
CA VAL A 23 -12.68 24.78 12.51
C VAL A 23 -11.89 23.69 11.80
N SER A 24 -11.07 22.95 12.55
CA SER A 24 -10.43 21.74 12.03
C SER A 24 -11.53 20.70 11.83
N VAL A 25 -11.89 20.43 10.58
CA VAL A 25 -12.72 19.27 10.23
C VAL A 25 -11.82 18.06 10.33
N SER A 26 -12.14 17.11 11.21
CA SER A 26 -11.44 15.82 11.22
C SER A 26 -11.65 15.13 9.88
N ALA A 27 -10.56 14.70 9.25
CA ALA A 27 -10.63 13.86 8.07
C ALA A 27 -11.46 12.60 8.38
N ALA A 28 -12.26 12.15 7.42
CA ALA A 28 -12.99 10.90 7.56
C ALA A 28 -12.07 9.76 7.12
N THR A 29 -11.92 8.74 7.97
CA THR A 29 -11.22 7.52 7.60
C THR A 29 -12.06 6.72 6.60
N VAL A 30 -11.50 6.46 5.43
CA VAL A 30 -12.12 5.73 4.32
C VAL A 30 -11.39 4.42 4.11
N LYS A 31 -12.15 3.35 3.83
CA LYS A 31 -11.60 2.07 3.42
C LYS A 31 -11.27 2.10 1.93
N LEU A 32 -9.99 1.95 1.60
CA LEU A 32 -9.46 1.98 0.23
C LEU A 32 -9.38 0.60 -0.40
N PHE A 33 -9.15 -0.44 0.42
CA PHE A 33 -9.00 -1.83 -0.04
C PHE A 33 -9.54 -2.81 1.00
N ASN A 34 -10.05 -3.96 0.54
CA ASN A 34 -10.54 -5.05 1.38
C ASN A 34 -10.50 -6.39 0.65
N GLU A 35 -9.76 -7.37 1.17
CA GLU A 35 -9.72 -8.75 0.64
C GLU A 35 -9.86 -9.79 1.76
N THR A 36 -10.79 -10.73 1.59
CA THR A 36 -10.95 -11.92 2.45
C THR A 36 -10.83 -13.25 1.69
N PHE A 37 -10.65 -13.20 0.36
CA PHE A 37 -10.60 -14.35 -0.53
C PHE A 37 -11.83 -15.28 -0.50
N ASP A 38 -12.92 -14.91 0.19
CA ASP A 38 -14.04 -15.79 0.49
C ASP A 38 -14.86 -16.22 -0.75
N GLY A 39 -14.84 -15.40 -1.80
CA GLY A 39 -15.50 -15.71 -3.06
C GLY A 39 -14.75 -16.77 -3.89
N VAL A 40 -13.50 -17.09 -3.58
CA VAL A 40 -12.66 -17.98 -4.39
C VAL A 40 -13.17 -19.43 -4.30
N LYS A 41 -13.34 -20.07 -5.46
CA LYS A 41 -13.87 -21.45 -5.59
C LYS A 41 -12.97 -22.31 -6.47
N GLY A 42 -13.21 -23.63 -6.47
CA GLY A 42 -12.53 -24.58 -7.36
C GLY A 42 -11.19 -25.10 -6.84
N PHE A 43 -11.05 -25.23 -5.52
CA PHE A 43 -9.85 -25.78 -4.88
C PHE A 43 -9.63 -27.25 -5.26
N LYS A 44 -8.36 -27.62 -5.47
CA LYS A 44 -7.92 -29.00 -5.68
C LYS A 44 -7.09 -29.45 -4.49
N CYS A 45 -7.11 -30.74 -4.17
CA CYS A 45 -6.18 -31.29 -3.19
C CYS A 45 -4.75 -31.21 -3.76
N ASP A 46 -3.89 -30.52 -3.04
CA ASP A 46 -2.45 -30.66 -3.10
C ASP A 46 -2.04 -31.69 -2.03
N TRP A 47 -1.37 -32.76 -2.46
CA TRP A 47 -0.96 -33.88 -1.60
C TRP A 47 0.53 -33.83 -1.24
N SER A 48 1.20 -32.71 -1.50
CA SER A 48 2.66 -32.56 -1.29
C SER A 48 3.11 -32.85 0.14
N TYR A 49 2.21 -32.78 1.13
CA TYR A 49 2.50 -33.01 2.55
C TYR A 49 1.87 -34.29 3.12
N GLY A 50 1.44 -35.23 2.27
CA GLY A 50 0.79 -36.48 2.73
C GLY A 50 -0.63 -36.30 3.26
N PHE A 51 -1.17 -35.08 3.25
CA PHE A 51 -2.58 -34.76 3.51
C PHE A 51 -3.14 -33.88 2.39
N CYS A 52 -4.46 -33.88 2.20
CA CYS A 52 -5.11 -33.01 1.21
C CYS A 52 -5.11 -31.56 1.72
N ASP A 53 -4.17 -30.76 1.22
CA ASP A 53 -4.22 -29.32 1.35
C ASP A 53 -4.98 -28.71 0.17
N LYS A 54 -6.18 -28.17 0.41
CA LYS A 54 -7.02 -27.65 -0.68
C LYS A 54 -6.53 -26.28 -1.13
N ARG A 55 -5.88 -26.22 -2.29
CA ARG A 55 -5.30 -24.98 -2.86
C ARG A 55 -5.85 -24.67 -4.24
N LYS A 56 -5.83 -23.38 -4.59
CA LYS A 56 -6.06 -22.86 -5.93
C LYS A 56 -4.85 -22.02 -6.31
N TYR A 57 -3.94 -22.66 -7.03
CA TYR A 57 -2.73 -22.04 -7.55
C TYR A 57 -3.03 -20.93 -8.57
N GLY A 58 -2.12 -19.97 -8.63
CA GLY A 58 -2.10 -18.85 -9.54
C GLY A 58 -2.68 -17.59 -8.94
N VAL A 59 -2.39 -16.48 -9.61
CA VAL A 59 -2.73 -15.14 -9.15
C VAL A 59 -4.25 -15.00 -8.95
N PRO A 60 -4.72 -14.63 -7.75
CA PRO A 60 -6.12 -14.34 -7.47
C PRO A 60 -6.62 -13.17 -8.33
N SER A 61 -7.90 -13.19 -8.68
CA SER A 61 -8.53 -12.12 -9.45
C SER A 61 -10.02 -12.09 -9.18
N GLN A 62 -10.69 -10.97 -9.48
CA GLN A 62 -12.14 -10.83 -9.31
C GLN A 62 -12.89 -11.87 -10.15
N ALA A 63 -12.44 -12.11 -11.39
CA ALA A 63 -12.97 -13.16 -12.26
C ALA A 63 -12.84 -14.59 -11.66
N LYS A 64 -11.95 -14.79 -10.68
CA LYS A 64 -11.74 -16.08 -9.98
C LYS A 64 -12.37 -16.11 -8.59
N GLY A 65 -13.05 -15.03 -8.19
CA GLY A 65 -13.78 -14.88 -6.93
C GLY A 65 -13.01 -14.18 -5.81
N ALA A 66 -11.83 -13.61 -6.06
CA ALA A 66 -11.21 -12.71 -5.08
C ALA A 66 -12.00 -11.39 -5.03
N ASP A 67 -11.87 -10.64 -3.93
CA ASP A 67 -12.53 -9.33 -3.83
C ASP A 67 -11.86 -8.30 -4.75
N ASN A 68 -10.55 -8.45 -4.97
CA ASN A 68 -9.75 -7.56 -5.81
C ASN A 68 -8.90 -8.33 -6.82
N ASP A 69 -8.36 -7.60 -7.80
CA ASP A 69 -7.35 -8.14 -8.71
C ASP A 69 -5.96 -8.02 -8.08
N TRP A 70 -5.25 -9.15 -8.12
CA TRP A 70 -3.88 -9.25 -7.63
C TRP A 70 -2.90 -9.42 -8.79
N THR A 71 -1.64 -9.15 -8.49
CA THR A 71 -0.48 -9.40 -9.35
C THR A 71 0.45 -10.37 -8.64
N GLY A 72 0.84 -11.46 -9.31
CA GLY A 72 1.88 -12.34 -8.80
C GLY A 72 3.25 -11.73 -9.03
N VAL A 73 4.01 -11.49 -7.99
CA VAL A 73 5.34 -10.87 -8.06
C VAL A 73 6.41 -11.89 -7.72
N ARG A 74 7.62 -11.70 -8.24
CA ARG A 74 8.80 -12.47 -7.85
C ARG A 74 9.88 -11.51 -7.39
N PHE A 75 10.32 -11.68 -6.14
CA PHE A 75 11.30 -10.83 -5.50
C PHE A 75 12.70 -11.39 -5.65
N GLU A 76 12.86 -12.71 -5.50
CA GLU A 76 14.16 -13.36 -5.60
C GLU A 76 14.21 -14.49 -6.63
N ARG A 77 15.39 -15.06 -6.81
CA ARG A 77 15.62 -16.11 -7.79
C ARG A 77 14.95 -17.39 -7.30
N PRO A 78 14.02 -17.95 -8.08
CA PRO A 78 13.32 -19.14 -7.64
C PRO A 78 14.24 -20.35 -7.70
N ASP A 79 14.00 -21.30 -6.81
CA ASP A 79 14.58 -22.64 -6.91
C ASP A 79 13.99 -23.43 -8.10
N GLY A 80 12.91 -22.93 -8.69
CA GLY A 80 12.39 -23.41 -9.96
C GLY A 80 10.94 -22.96 -10.20
N GLY A 81 10.33 -23.51 -11.24
CA GLY A 81 8.90 -23.29 -11.47
C GLY A 81 8.53 -21.87 -11.92
N ALA A 82 7.23 -21.61 -11.91
CA ALA A 82 6.66 -20.35 -12.35
C ALA A 82 5.86 -19.79 -11.19
N ILE A 83 5.89 -18.47 -10.98
CA ILE A 83 5.20 -17.72 -9.91
C ILE A 83 3.81 -18.27 -9.59
N GLN A 84 3.05 -18.71 -10.59
CA GLN A 84 1.70 -19.22 -10.40
C GLN A 84 1.60 -20.55 -9.64
N LYS A 85 2.71 -21.26 -9.43
CA LYS A 85 2.79 -22.43 -8.55
C LYS A 85 3.07 -22.05 -7.10
N ASP A 86 3.58 -20.84 -6.90
CA ASP A 86 4.16 -20.41 -5.63
C ASP A 86 3.21 -19.43 -4.93
N VAL A 87 2.28 -18.85 -5.69
CA VAL A 87 1.19 -18.01 -5.18
C VAL A 87 -0.18 -18.64 -5.41
N GLY A 88 -1.13 -18.30 -4.56
CA GLY A 88 -2.53 -18.64 -4.77
C GLY A 88 -3.42 -18.38 -3.56
N VAL A 89 -4.54 -19.10 -3.52
CA VAL A 89 -5.47 -19.10 -2.38
C VAL A 89 -5.55 -20.50 -1.80
N GLN A 90 -5.44 -20.59 -0.49
CA GLN A 90 -5.68 -21.81 0.27
C GLN A 90 -7.09 -21.81 0.81
N LYS A 91 -7.77 -22.97 0.78
CA LYS A 91 -9.16 -23.09 1.23
C LYS A 91 -9.28 -22.90 2.74
N TYR A 92 -8.28 -23.37 3.47
CA TYR A 92 -8.23 -23.35 4.92
C TYR A 92 -6.94 -22.69 5.34
N GLY A 93 -7.04 -21.57 6.04
CA GLY A 93 -5.89 -20.92 6.65
C GLY A 93 -5.08 -21.89 7.51
N GLY A 94 -5.77 -22.80 8.20
CA GLY A 94 -5.21 -23.83 9.07
C GLY A 94 -5.22 -23.40 10.54
N GLY A 95 -4.84 -24.31 11.44
CA GLY A 95 -5.02 -24.08 12.89
C GLY A 95 -6.50 -23.94 13.22
N SER A 96 -6.89 -22.83 13.86
CA SER A 96 -8.29 -22.48 14.13
C SER A 96 -8.99 -21.72 13.00
N ASN A 97 -8.26 -21.28 11.96
CA ASN A 97 -8.82 -20.53 10.84
C ASN A 97 -9.35 -21.48 9.75
N TRP A 98 -10.65 -21.34 9.47
CA TRP A 98 -11.38 -22.08 8.43
C TRP A 98 -11.79 -21.22 7.23
N THR A 99 -11.30 -19.98 7.15
CA THR A 99 -11.48 -19.06 6.02
C THR A 99 -10.42 -19.34 4.95
N ARG A 100 -10.63 -18.72 3.79
CA ARG A 100 -9.70 -18.79 2.67
C ARG A 100 -8.64 -17.74 2.85
N THR A 101 -7.42 -18.04 2.43
CA THR A 101 -6.29 -17.16 2.72
C THR A 101 -5.41 -17.05 1.49
N GLY A 102 -4.80 -15.88 1.31
CA GLY A 102 -3.67 -15.72 0.42
C GLY A 102 -2.54 -16.65 0.87
N ALA A 103 -1.83 -17.22 -0.10
CA ALA A 103 -0.69 -18.10 0.15
C ALA A 103 0.44 -17.75 -0.82
N VAL A 104 1.66 -17.67 -0.29
CA VAL A 104 2.90 -17.29 -0.98
C VAL A 104 4.04 -18.23 -0.56
N LYS A 105 5.00 -18.47 -1.47
CA LYS A 105 6.12 -19.43 -1.37
C LYS A 105 7.27 -19.02 -2.29
N ASP A 106 8.46 -19.61 -2.11
CA ASP A 106 9.57 -19.62 -3.09
C ASP A 106 9.78 -18.25 -3.75
N ASP A 107 10.02 -17.25 -2.87
CA ASP A 107 10.34 -15.86 -3.20
C ASP A 107 9.33 -15.15 -4.10
N ALA A 108 8.13 -15.74 -4.19
CA ALA A 108 7.01 -15.19 -4.88
C ALA A 108 6.07 -14.52 -3.89
N GLY A 109 5.36 -13.53 -4.40
CA GLY A 109 4.43 -12.75 -3.62
C GLY A 109 3.16 -12.41 -4.38
N LEU A 110 2.21 -11.87 -3.64
CA LEU A 110 0.98 -11.29 -4.15
C LEU A 110 1.01 -9.80 -3.86
N MET A 111 0.75 -9.01 -4.91
CA MET A 111 0.79 -7.56 -4.88
C MET A 111 -0.53 -6.98 -5.40
N PHE A 112 -0.96 -5.86 -4.84
CA PHE A 112 -2.00 -5.01 -5.42
C PHE A 112 -1.54 -3.55 -5.44
N THR A 113 -2.20 -2.74 -6.26
CA THR A 113 -1.87 -1.33 -6.46
C THR A 113 -3.09 -0.49 -6.11
N LEU A 114 -2.87 0.61 -5.40
CA LEU A 114 -3.90 1.56 -4.96
C LEU A 114 -3.62 2.96 -5.47
N ASP A 115 -4.68 3.67 -5.85
CA ASP A 115 -4.66 5.12 -5.99
C ASP A 115 -4.91 5.74 -4.61
N THR A 116 -3.92 6.48 -4.11
CA THR A 116 -3.94 7.16 -2.81
C THR A 116 -4.18 8.66 -2.95
N THR A 117 -4.50 9.15 -4.16
CA THR A 117 -4.74 10.57 -4.42
C THR A 117 -5.83 11.13 -3.52
N GLY A 118 -5.47 12.15 -2.73
CA GLY A 118 -6.41 12.82 -1.82
C GLY A 118 -6.63 12.09 -0.49
N PHE A 119 -5.76 11.15 -0.13
CA PHE A 119 -5.75 10.48 1.16
C PHE A 119 -4.42 10.69 1.88
N GLU A 120 -4.47 10.79 3.20
CA GLU A 120 -3.32 10.82 4.11
C GLU A 120 -3.45 9.70 5.15
N ASN A 121 -2.44 9.52 6.01
CA ASN A 121 -2.43 8.52 7.09
C ASN A 121 -2.81 7.10 6.61
N ILE A 122 -2.25 6.67 5.48
CA ILE A 122 -2.56 5.37 4.91
C ILE A 122 -2.14 4.27 5.89
N SER A 123 -3.06 3.38 6.25
CA SER A 123 -2.79 2.26 7.15
C SER A 123 -3.19 0.93 6.52
N LEU A 124 -2.38 -0.09 6.80
CA LEU A 124 -2.57 -1.47 6.36
C LEU A 124 -2.87 -2.33 7.59
N SER A 125 -3.93 -3.13 7.51
CA SER A 125 -4.30 -4.14 8.50
C SER A 125 -4.42 -5.49 7.82
N PHE A 126 -3.90 -6.54 8.44
CA PHE A 126 -3.99 -7.90 7.91
C PHE A 126 -3.79 -8.93 9.00
N ASP A 127 -4.35 -10.11 8.79
CA ASP A 127 -4.03 -11.30 9.55
C ASP A 127 -2.95 -12.09 8.82
N TRP A 128 -2.04 -12.71 9.55
CA TRP A 128 -0.96 -13.52 8.99
C TRP A 128 -0.62 -14.74 9.83
N ARG A 129 0.07 -15.67 9.17
CA ARG A 129 0.78 -16.79 9.79
C ARG A 129 1.84 -17.29 8.82
N THR A 130 2.81 -18.01 9.34
CA THR A 130 3.74 -18.82 8.54
C THR A 130 3.49 -20.29 8.86
N PHE A 131 4.11 -21.19 8.11
CA PHE A 131 4.05 -22.62 8.42
C PHE A 131 5.47 -23.15 8.44
N TYR A 132 5.94 -23.44 9.65
CA TYR A 132 7.23 -24.07 9.88
C TYR A 132 7.06 -25.59 9.86
N ASP A 133 7.73 -26.26 8.93
CA ASP A 133 7.68 -27.72 8.79
C ASP A 133 8.65 -28.47 9.71
N GLY A 134 9.48 -27.74 10.47
CA GLY A 134 10.46 -28.32 11.37
C GLY A 134 11.87 -28.46 10.78
N SER A 135 12.08 -28.11 9.51
CA SER A 135 13.42 -28.13 8.89
C SER A 135 14.28 -26.97 9.41
N TYR A 136 15.53 -27.30 9.77
CA TYR A 136 16.42 -26.47 10.59
C TYR A 136 17.15 -25.33 9.84
N TYR A 137 16.84 -25.12 8.58
CA TYR A 137 17.55 -24.18 7.73
C TYR A 137 16.61 -23.00 7.48
N GLU A 138 16.98 -21.84 8.02
CA GLU A 138 16.32 -20.53 7.90
C GLU A 138 14.87 -20.46 8.46
N PRO A 139 14.61 -19.66 9.52
CA PRO A 139 13.25 -19.47 10.02
C PRO A 139 12.42 -18.68 8.99
N ASP A 140 11.42 -19.33 8.39
CA ASP A 140 10.51 -18.74 7.39
C ASP A 140 9.97 -17.36 7.75
N GLU A 141 10.02 -16.44 6.79
CA GLU A 141 9.53 -15.07 6.98
C GLU A 141 8.44 -14.70 5.97
N LEU A 142 7.26 -14.32 6.47
CA LEU A 142 6.31 -13.55 5.68
C LEU A 142 6.78 -12.10 5.71
N VAL A 143 7.03 -11.54 4.54
CA VAL A 143 7.45 -10.15 4.40
C VAL A 143 6.35 -9.35 3.73
N VAL A 144 6.16 -8.13 4.21
CA VAL A 144 5.23 -7.16 3.65
C VAL A 144 5.95 -5.85 3.44
N GLY A 145 5.72 -5.25 2.29
CA GLY A 145 6.35 -4.00 1.88
C GLY A 145 5.48 -3.23 0.90
N TYR A 146 5.82 -1.96 0.70
CA TYR A 146 5.15 -1.12 -0.29
C TYR A 146 6.15 -0.39 -1.20
N PHE A 147 5.71 -0.09 -2.41
CA PHE A 147 6.42 0.70 -3.40
C PHE A 147 5.66 2.00 -3.69
N VAL A 148 6.37 3.12 -3.72
CA VAL A 148 5.80 4.42 -4.10
C VAL A 148 5.96 4.67 -5.60
N GLY A 149 4.84 4.83 -6.29
CA GLY A 149 4.75 5.10 -7.73
C GLY A 149 4.30 3.90 -8.56
N ASP A 150 4.47 4.01 -9.88
CA ASP A 150 4.20 2.92 -10.82
C ASP A 150 5.37 1.93 -10.82
N VAL A 151 5.15 0.77 -10.21
CA VAL A 151 6.14 -0.32 -10.13
C VAL A 151 6.54 -0.88 -11.51
N THR A 152 5.72 -0.62 -12.54
CA THR A 152 6.02 -1.03 -13.91
C THR A 152 6.81 0.00 -14.69
N ALA A 153 6.90 1.24 -14.18
CA ALA A 153 7.64 2.31 -14.84
C ALA A 153 9.13 1.99 -14.87
N GLY A 154 9.66 1.79 -16.08
CA GLY A 154 11.08 1.49 -16.30
C GLY A 154 11.43 0.00 -16.29
N LEU A 155 10.47 -0.89 -16.06
CA LEU A 155 10.71 -2.32 -16.26
C LEU A 155 10.81 -2.63 -17.76
N PRO A 156 11.87 -3.31 -18.23
CA PRO A 156 11.94 -3.75 -19.61
C PRO A 156 10.74 -4.65 -19.95
N ALA A 157 10.16 -4.43 -21.13
CA ALA A 157 8.95 -5.11 -21.63
C ALA A 157 8.89 -6.64 -21.43
N PRO A 158 10.00 -7.43 -21.45
CA PRO A 158 9.96 -8.87 -21.21
C PRO A 158 9.53 -9.28 -19.79
N GLN A 159 9.52 -8.37 -18.81
CA GLN A 159 9.25 -8.71 -17.40
C GLN A 159 7.78 -8.68 -17.02
N ILE A 160 6.91 -8.14 -17.89
CA ILE A 160 5.46 -8.24 -17.74
C ILE A 160 5.02 -9.43 -18.57
N ASN A 161 4.93 -10.60 -17.95
CA ASN A 161 4.42 -11.78 -18.63
C ASN A 161 2.89 -11.66 -18.73
N GLY A 162 2.43 -10.95 -19.77
CA GLY A 162 1.04 -10.52 -19.98
C GLY A 162 0.00 -11.63 -20.00
N PHE A 163 0.40 -12.90 -19.98
CA PHE A 163 -0.52 -14.03 -19.94
C PHE A 163 -1.11 -14.33 -18.56
N LYS A 164 -0.57 -13.78 -17.44
CA LYS A 164 -0.95 -14.28 -16.10
C LYS A 164 -0.94 -13.25 -14.95
N ASN A 165 -0.97 -11.95 -15.23
CA ASN A 165 -0.84 -10.89 -14.20
C ASN A 165 0.37 -11.15 -13.30
N THR A 166 1.53 -11.42 -13.89
CA THR A 166 2.76 -11.64 -13.14
C THR A 166 3.87 -10.70 -13.52
N LEU A 167 4.65 -10.31 -12.52
CA LEU A 167 5.72 -9.34 -12.59
C LEU A 167 6.99 -9.92 -11.97
N ASP A 168 8.10 -9.83 -12.71
CA ASP A 168 9.40 -10.30 -12.26
C ASP A 168 10.26 -9.11 -11.81
N LEU A 169 10.35 -8.90 -10.49
CA LEU A 169 11.03 -7.75 -9.87
C LEU A 169 12.52 -7.99 -9.59
N ARG A 170 13.06 -9.17 -9.90
CA ARG A 170 14.46 -9.53 -9.62
C ARG A 170 15.48 -8.55 -10.21
N ASN A 171 15.27 -8.11 -11.46
CA ASN A 171 16.20 -7.19 -12.12
C ASN A 171 16.03 -5.73 -11.69
N ALA A 172 14.89 -5.37 -11.10
CA ALA A 172 14.65 -4.01 -10.64
C ALA A 172 15.50 -3.67 -9.41
N ALA A 173 15.85 -4.69 -8.60
CA ALA A 173 16.47 -4.51 -7.29
C ALA A 173 18.02 -4.66 -7.27
N HIS A 174 18.63 -5.50 -8.12
CA HIS A 174 20.01 -5.96 -7.84
C HIS A 174 21.06 -5.93 -8.98
N GLY A 175 20.82 -5.27 -10.11
CA GLY A 175 21.87 -5.11 -11.12
C GLY A 175 22.48 -6.43 -11.64
N GLY A 176 21.78 -7.55 -11.48
CA GLY A 176 22.15 -8.86 -12.03
C GLY A 176 23.06 -9.74 -11.18
N VAL A 177 23.33 -9.43 -9.91
CA VAL A 177 24.05 -10.34 -9.01
C VAL A 177 23.05 -11.09 -8.15
N ASP A 178 23.22 -12.41 -8.09
CA ASP A 178 22.44 -13.44 -7.38
C ASP A 178 22.41 -13.28 -5.85
N GLY A 179 22.58 -12.05 -5.34
CA GLY A 179 22.40 -11.78 -3.93
C GLY A 179 20.91 -11.76 -3.67
N ASP A 180 20.49 -12.46 -2.62
CA ASP A 180 19.25 -12.26 -1.87
C ASP A 180 18.81 -10.79 -1.99
N TRP A 181 17.51 -10.54 -1.96
CA TRP A 181 16.94 -9.23 -1.71
C TRP A 181 17.39 -8.83 -0.30
N ASN A 182 18.68 -8.51 -0.17
CA ASN A 182 19.39 -8.36 1.07
C ASN A 182 19.02 -6.96 1.52
N TRP A 183 17.87 -6.93 2.17
CA TRP A 183 17.34 -5.78 2.86
C TRP A 183 18.36 -5.40 3.93
N SER A 184 19.33 -4.61 3.52
CA SER A 184 20.36 -4.10 4.39
C SER A 184 19.77 -2.90 5.12
N ASN A 185 19.37 -3.12 6.38
CA ASN A 185 19.00 -2.05 7.30
C ASN A 185 20.13 -1.02 7.49
N THR A 186 21.38 -1.34 7.13
CA THR A 186 22.54 -0.45 7.23
C THR A 186 22.74 0.45 6.01
N THR A 187 22.16 0.14 4.85
CA THR A 187 22.21 0.99 3.64
C THR A 187 20.92 1.75 3.37
N GLY A 188 19.87 1.58 4.20
CA GLY A 188 18.65 2.37 4.12
C GLY A 188 17.70 1.95 2.99
N GLY A 189 17.66 0.66 2.65
CA GLY A 189 16.74 0.10 1.67
C GLY A 189 17.41 -0.33 0.36
N ASN A 190 16.64 -1.06 -0.44
CA ASN A 190 17.07 -1.55 -1.74
C ASN A 190 17.26 -0.41 -2.75
N ASN A 191 17.99 -0.70 -3.83
CA ASN A 191 17.90 0.08 -5.06
C ASN A 191 16.48 -0.08 -5.64
N GLY A 192 15.54 0.74 -5.16
CA GLY A 192 14.14 0.74 -5.57
C GLY A 192 13.29 1.36 -4.48
N ASN A 193 12.22 2.09 -4.82
CA ASN A 193 11.33 2.77 -3.84
C ASN A 193 10.52 1.79 -2.96
N TRP A 194 11.03 0.60 -2.66
CA TRP A 194 10.42 -0.40 -1.80
C TRP A 194 10.76 -0.13 -0.34
N VAL A 195 9.74 -0.16 0.51
CA VAL A 195 9.83 -0.03 1.95
C VAL A 195 9.26 -1.29 2.58
N GLU A 196 10.11 -2.10 3.22
CA GLU A 196 9.67 -3.19 4.08
C GLU A 196 9.02 -2.61 5.35
N ILE A 197 7.83 -3.10 5.68
CA ILE A 197 7.07 -2.63 6.84
C ILE A 197 6.82 -3.74 7.87
N PHE A 198 7.01 -5.00 7.46
CA PHE A 198 6.80 -6.14 8.33
C PHE A 198 7.60 -7.34 7.84
N ARG A 199 8.20 -8.04 8.80
CA ARG A 199 8.89 -9.33 8.62
C ARG A 199 8.50 -10.24 9.77
N GLY A 200 7.64 -11.20 9.48
CA GLY A 200 7.07 -12.11 10.46
C GLY A 200 7.72 -13.47 10.37
N GLY A 201 8.52 -13.81 11.39
CA GLY A 201 9.15 -15.13 11.49
C GLY A 201 8.16 -16.29 11.74
N PRO A 202 8.66 -17.47 12.16
CA PRO A 202 7.85 -18.66 12.36
C PRO A 202 6.70 -18.46 13.37
N ASN A 203 5.47 -18.52 12.87
CA ASN A 203 4.25 -18.37 13.66
C ASN A 203 3.16 -19.30 13.13
N ASN A 204 2.97 -20.42 13.83
CA ASN A 204 1.93 -21.40 13.50
C ASN A 204 0.51 -20.96 13.94
N ASN A 205 0.41 -19.83 14.65
CA ASN A 205 -0.85 -19.21 15.03
C ASN A 205 -1.15 -18.02 14.14
N TRP A 206 -2.43 -17.65 14.06
CA TRP A 206 -2.82 -16.41 13.40
C TRP A 206 -2.51 -15.21 14.30
N SER A 207 -1.88 -14.21 13.71
CA SER A 207 -1.61 -12.91 14.31
C SER A 207 -2.17 -11.80 13.42
N THR A 208 -2.48 -10.66 14.02
CA THR A 208 -3.00 -9.47 13.32
C THR A 208 -1.99 -8.35 13.42
N GLU A 209 -1.70 -7.70 12.29
CA GLU A 209 -0.88 -6.50 12.23
C GLU A 209 -1.71 -5.29 11.83
N ASN A 210 -1.34 -4.12 12.36
CA ASN A 210 -1.91 -2.83 11.98
C ASN A 210 -0.77 -1.83 11.87
N ILE A 211 -0.47 -1.39 10.67
CA ILE A 211 0.73 -0.62 10.34
C ILE A 211 0.33 0.67 9.65
N LEU A 212 0.82 1.80 10.17
CA LEU A 212 0.77 3.07 9.46
C LEU A 212 1.89 3.10 8.42
N LEU A 213 1.55 3.31 7.16
CA LEU A 213 2.54 3.45 6.09
C LEU A 213 3.28 4.78 6.22
N GLY A 214 4.51 4.83 5.73
CA GLY A 214 5.36 6.03 5.84
C GLY A 214 4.78 7.24 5.10
N ILE A 215 5.31 8.43 5.41
CA ILE A 215 4.86 9.70 4.82
C ILE A 215 4.93 9.71 3.28
N ASP A 216 5.92 9.01 2.72
CA ASP A 216 6.10 8.89 1.27
C ASP A 216 4.92 8.17 0.60
N ALA A 217 4.18 7.33 1.33
CA ALA A 217 2.95 6.70 0.84
C ALA A 217 1.75 7.68 0.84
N ALA A 218 1.70 8.63 1.77
CA ALA A 218 0.60 9.60 1.88
C ALA A 218 0.69 10.70 0.81
N ASP A 219 1.90 11.08 0.40
CA ASP A 219 2.12 12.08 -0.65
C ASP A 219 2.14 11.47 -2.06
N ALA A 220 2.07 10.13 -2.17
CA ALA A 220 2.05 9.42 -3.43
C ALA A 220 0.65 9.40 -4.05
N ALA A 221 0.58 9.52 -5.38
CA ALA A 221 -0.65 9.25 -6.12
C ALA A 221 -0.94 7.74 -6.20
N THR A 222 0.09 6.90 -6.14
CA THR A 222 -0.06 5.45 -6.30
C THR A 222 0.93 4.73 -5.42
N ILE A 223 0.45 3.68 -4.75
CA ILE A 223 1.30 2.75 -4.00
C ILE A 223 1.00 1.32 -4.44
N SER A 224 2.01 0.46 -4.43
CA SER A 224 1.84 -0.99 -4.59
C SER A 224 2.24 -1.70 -3.31
N ILE A 225 1.37 -2.54 -2.76
CA ILE A 225 1.63 -3.29 -1.52
C ILE A 225 1.79 -4.75 -1.90
N ALA A 226 2.84 -5.40 -1.38
CA ALA A 226 3.13 -6.80 -1.64
C ALA A 226 3.33 -7.60 -0.36
N PHE A 227 2.91 -8.85 -0.43
CA PHE A 227 3.12 -9.91 0.56
C PHE A 227 3.95 -10.99 -0.12
N TRP A 228 5.10 -11.37 0.41
CA TRP A 228 5.92 -12.44 -0.16
C TRP A 228 6.51 -13.34 0.92
N ALA A 229 6.84 -14.56 0.52
CA ALA A 229 7.68 -15.41 1.34
C ALA A 229 9.12 -15.06 1.02
N ASP A 230 9.90 -14.72 2.03
CA ASP A 230 11.36 -14.68 1.96
C ASP A 230 11.83 -15.96 2.64
N ALA A 231 11.84 -17.03 1.85
CA ALA A 231 12.00 -18.36 2.40
C ALA A 231 12.31 -19.42 1.35
N ASP A 232 13.10 -20.39 1.78
CA ASP A 232 13.43 -21.61 1.08
C ASP A 232 12.18 -22.36 0.55
N ASN A 233 12.42 -23.23 -0.42
CA ASN A 233 11.47 -24.04 -1.21
C ASN A 233 10.25 -24.69 -0.52
N TRP A 234 10.18 -24.75 0.80
CA TRP A 234 9.17 -25.51 1.56
C TRP A 234 8.24 -24.63 2.42
N ALA A 235 8.65 -23.39 2.66
CA ALA A 235 7.92 -22.44 3.46
C ALA A 235 6.60 -22.02 2.82
N THR A 236 5.66 -21.56 3.64
CA THR A 236 4.43 -20.92 3.14
C THR A 236 4.04 -19.76 4.05
N GLY A 237 4.10 -18.55 3.51
CA GLY A 237 3.45 -17.39 4.10
C GLY A 237 1.97 -17.42 3.79
N LYS A 238 1.12 -17.12 4.77
CA LYS A 238 -0.33 -16.95 4.56
C LYS A 238 -0.81 -15.66 5.18
N PHE A 239 -1.79 -15.06 4.53
CA PHE A 239 -2.42 -13.83 5.00
C PHE A 239 -3.90 -13.79 4.64
N ASP A 240 -4.68 -13.05 5.41
CA ASP A 240 -6.12 -12.89 5.27
C ASP A 240 -6.56 -11.51 5.81
N ASN A 241 -7.82 -11.15 5.60
CA ASN A 241 -8.44 -9.92 6.13
C ASN A 241 -7.62 -8.66 5.82
N VAL A 242 -7.11 -8.56 4.58
CA VAL A 242 -6.26 -7.45 4.15
C VAL A 242 -7.14 -6.22 3.94
N MET A 243 -6.90 -5.18 4.72
CA MET A 243 -7.62 -3.93 4.66
C MET A 243 -6.64 -2.76 4.56
N VAL A 244 -6.95 -1.81 3.69
CA VAL A 244 -6.23 -0.52 3.64
C VAL A 244 -7.22 0.60 3.93
N PHE A 245 -6.82 1.50 4.83
CA PHE A 245 -7.57 2.71 5.16
C PHE A 245 -6.74 3.95 4.84
N GLY A 246 -7.40 5.06 4.57
CA GLY A 246 -6.78 6.37 4.44
C GLY A 246 -7.73 7.46 4.92
N ASP A 247 -7.18 8.50 5.51
CA ASP A 247 -7.93 9.68 5.92
C ASP A 247 -8.11 10.60 4.72
N SER A 248 -9.35 10.97 4.40
CA SER A 248 -9.60 11.88 3.27
C SER A 248 -8.97 13.25 3.54
N VAL A 249 -8.08 13.71 2.68
CA VAL A 249 -7.54 15.07 2.75
C VAL A 249 -8.69 16.03 2.47
N SER A 250 -9.08 16.82 3.47
CA SER A 250 -10.12 17.82 3.27
C SER A 250 -9.61 18.82 2.24
N VAL A 251 -10.32 18.98 1.12
CA VAL A 251 -10.01 20.04 0.16
C VAL A 251 -10.16 21.36 0.90
N VAL A 252 -9.03 21.97 1.26
CA VAL A 252 -9.04 23.28 1.91
C VAL A 252 -9.69 24.23 0.91
N PRO A 253 -10.87 24.80 1.20
CA PRO A 253 -11.49 25.74 0.29
C PRO A 253 -10.49 26.84 0.02
N VAL A 254 -10.22 27.10 -1.26
CA VAL A 254 -9.30 28.16 -1.67
C VAL A 254 -9.70 29.41 -0.90
N PRO A 255 -8.82 29.97 -0.04
CA PRO A 255 -9.22 31.01 0.88
C PRO A 255 -9.94 32.12 0.13
N ALA A 256 -11.02 32.66 0.71
CA ALA A 256 -11.74 33.81 0.15
C ALA A 256 -10.78 34.97 -0.19
N ALA A 257 -9.61 35.00 0.46
CA ALA A 257 -8.49 35.86 0.12
C ALA A 257 -8.11 35.80 -1.36
N ILE A 258 -8.11 34.68 -2.07
CA ILE A 258 -7.80 34.66 -3.52
C ILE A 258 -8.85 35.44 -4.31
N TRP A 259 -10.12 35.33 -3.97
CA TRP A 259 -11.19 36.12 -4.58
C TRP A 259 -11.08 37.61 -4.22
N LEU A 260 -10.71 37.94 -2.98
CA LEU A 260 -10.48 39.31 -2.54
C LEU A 260 -9.22 39.93 -3.17
N PHE A 261 -8.14 39.18 -3.30
CA PHE A 261 -6.91 39.62 -3.96
C PHE A 261 -7.13 39.74 -5.46
N GLY A 262 -7.84 38.80 -6.08
CA GLY A 262 -8.19 38.88 -7.50
C GLY A 262 -9.04 40.11 -7.83
N SER A 263 -10.10 40.34 -7.05
CA SER A 263 -10.97 41.51 -7.22
C SER A 263 -10.29 42.83 -6.84
N GLY A 264 -9.48 42.82 -5.77
CA GLY A 264 -8.69 43.97 -5.33
C GLY A 264 -7.64 44.39 -6.37
N LEU A 265 -6.95 43.41 -6.98
CA LEU A 265 -5.95 43.67 -8.02
C LEU A 265 -6.60 44.23 -9.28
N LEU A 266 -7.75 43.67 -9.72
CA LEU A 266 -8.53 44.22 -10.83
C LEU A 266 -8.99 45.66 -10.53
N GLY A 267 -9.41 45.94 -9.30
CA GLY A 267 -9.75 47.29 -8.86
C GLY A 267 -8.57 48.27 -8.94
N LEU A 268 -7.38 47.84 -8.49
CA LEU A 268 -6.16 48.64 -8.55
C LEU A 268 -5.72 48.92 -9.99
N VAL A 269 -5.80 47.93 -10.88
CA VAL A 269 -5.52 48.11 -12.32
C VAL A 269 -6.50 49.12 -12.95
N GLY A 270 -7.78 49.04 -12.58
CA GLY A 270 -8.79 50.01 -13.00
C GLY A 270 -8.45 51.44 -12.57
N LEU A 271 -8.05 51.62 -11.31
CA LEU A 271 -7.64 52.93 -10.78
C LEU A 271 -6.37 53.46 -11.44
N ALA A 272 -5.37 52.60 -11.70
CA ALA A 272 -4.12 52.98 -12.34
C ALA A 272 -4.30 53.43 -13.80
N ARG A 273 -5.31 52.92 -14.51
CA ARG A 273 -5.65 53.37 -15.88
C ARG A 273 -6.29 54.76 -15.88
N ARG A 274 -7.10 55.07 -14.88
CA ARG A 274 -7.80 56.37 -14.78
C ARG A 274 -6.84 57.54 -14.54
N SER A 275 -5.67 57.31 -13.94
CA SER A 275 -4.73 58.40 -13.62
C SER A 275 -3.87 58.88 -14.79
N LYS A 276 -3.90 58.20 -15.96
CA LYS A 276 -3.16 58.58 -17.17
C LYS A 276 -4.00 59.27 -18.25
N GLY A 277 -5.29 59.49 -17.99
CA GLY A 277 -6.23 60.17 -18.89
C GLY A 277 -6.71 61.50 -18.36
#